data_AF-A0A0B1TJV4-F1
#
_entry.id   AF-A0A0B1TJV4-F1
#
_cell.length_a   1.000
_cell.length_b   1.000
_cell.length_c   1.000
_cell.angle_alpha   90.00
_cell.angle_beta   90.00
_cell.angle_gamma   90.00
#
_symmetry.space_group_name_H-M   'P 1'
#
loop_
_entity.id
_entity.type
_entity.pdbx_description
1 polymer ?
#
loop_
_entity_poly.entity_id
_entity_poly.type
_entity_poly.pdbx_seq_one_letter_code
_entity_poly.pdbx_strand_id
1 'polypeptide(L)'
;MALFSDTYYWKIFEMAKPAIDKVYSRHDEHVMDVVLSNYQAGESLHLAADDAYDSRGYSALIGKEDITGPYNCCSYEALTGPRPETLPLESDAYQNLRKVVLTKSFQRDLARASPYGGTSICETKNALDRLYCRKEIFYPVSTYHLYAKLATMHLNTLRLAEMAGERNVVRRVEVQRKYNRWKSTINFKNPVAHKWRDDILDEVFSFRLLFLNSGANDEDARISEDTQEMMDAKEIYSAEL
;
A
#
# COMPACT_ATOMS: atom_id res chain seq x y z
N MET A 1 19.20 25.51 9.37
CA MET A 1 18.20 26.47 8.87
C MET A 1 17.19 25.68 8.06
N ALA A 2 15.94 25.59 8.52
CA ALA A 2 14.88 25.05 7.69
C ALA A 2 14.55 26.09 6.61
N LEU A 3 14.60 25.71 5.33
CA LEU A 3 14.32 26.60 4.19
C LEU A 3 12.84 27.04 4.12
N PHE A 4 11.97 26.41 4.92
CA PHE A 4 10.54 26.63 4.98
C PHE A 4 10.06 26.52 6.42
N SER A 5 9.00 27.25 6.79
CA SER A 5 8.34 27.05 8.09
C SER A 5 7.56 25.73 8.10
N ASP A 6 7.42 25.10 9.27
CA ASP A 6 6.64 23.87 9.41
C ASP A 6 5.19 24.09 8.96
N THR A 7 4.59 25.24 9.31
CA THR A 7 3.25 25.62 8.87
C THR A 7 3.13 25.67 7.34
N TYR A 8 4.17 26.16 6.64
CA TYR A 8 4.17 26.19 5.18
C TYR A 8 4.25 24.78 4.59
N TYR A 9 5.05 23.88 5.17
CA TYR A 9 5.07 22.47 4.77
C TYR A 9 3.68 21.84 4.85
N TRP A 10 2.94 22.08 5.94
CA TRP A 10 1.62 21.49 6.13
C TRP A 10 0.54 22.07 5.22
N LYS A 11 0.66 23.36 4.84
CA LYS A 11 -0.19 23.94 3.78
C LYS A 11 0.06 23.27 2.43
N ILE A 12 1.31 22.99 2.08
CA ILE A 12 1.63 22.26 0.85
C ILE A 12 1.15 20.80 0.94
N PHE A 13 1.26 20.18 2.12
CA PHE A 13 0.74 18.83 2.35
C PHE A 13 -0.77 18.74 2.12
N GLU A 14 -1.55 19.75 2.54
CA GLU A 14 -2.99 19.81 2.23
C GLU A 14 -3.28 19.82 0.75
N MET A 15 -2.53 20.62 -0.02
CA MET A 15 -2.66 20.64 -1.48
C MET A 15 -2.26 19.30 -2.11
N ALA A 16 -1.37 18.55 -1.46
CA ALA A 16 -0.91 17.25 -1.94
C ALA A 16 -1.94 16.13 -1.75
N LYS A 17 -2.85 16.21 -0.77
CA LYS A 17 -3.87 15.17 -0.55
C LYS A 17 -4.73 14.89 -1.80
N PRO A 18 -5.42 15.89 -2.41
CA PRO A 18 -6.19 15.65 -3.62
C PRO A 18 -5.31 15.29 -4.83
N ALA A 19 -4.07 15.79 -4.88
CA ALA A 19 -3.12 15.42 -5.93
C ALA A 19 -2.74 13.93 -5.85
N ILE A 20 -2.47 13.42 -4.64
CA ILE A 20 -2.21 12.00 -4.38
C ILE A 20 -3.40 11.16 -4.85
N ASP A 21 -4.62 11.55 -4.49
CA ASP A 21 -5.81 10.81 -4.90
C ASP A 21 -5.97 10.75 -6.42
N LYS A 22 -5.79 11.89 -7.10
CA LYS A 22 -5.89 11.96 -8.56
C LYS A 22 -4.81 11.15 -9.28
N VAL A 23 -3.56 11.20 -8.79
CA VAL A 23 -2.46 10.41 -9.35
C VAL A 23 -2.66 8.93 -9.07
N TYR A 24 -3.12 8.58 -7.86
CA TYR A 24 -3.44 7.22 -7.49
C TYR A 24 -4.50 6.62 -8.40
N SER A 25 -5.60 7.32 -8.67
CA SER A 25 -6.65 6.82 -9.57
C SER A 25 -6.12 6.53 -10.97
N ARG A 26 -5.31 7.43 -11.56
CA ARG A 26 -4.66 7.19 -12.86
C ARG A 26 -3.70 5.98 -12.82
N HIS A 27 -2.97 5.84 -11.72
CA HIS A 27 -2.05 4.72 -11.54
C HIS A 27 -2.80 3.39 -11.40
N ASP A 28 -3.90 3.39 -10.66
CA ASP A 28 -4.75 2.21 -10.44
C ASP A 28 -5.41 1.74 -11.74
N GLU A 29 -5.96 2.67 -12.54
CA GLU A 29 -6.47 2.38 -13.89
C GLU A 29 -5.41 1.69 -14.75
N HIS A 30 -4.19 2.24 -14.80
CA HIS A 30 -3.09 1.65 -15.56
C HIS A 30 -2.71 0.25 -15.05
N VAL A 31 -2.65 0.06 -13.73
CA VAL A 31 -2.36 -1.25 -13.12
C VAL A 31 -3.43 -2.26 -13.50
N MET A 32 -4.71 -1.87 -13.44
CA MET A 32 -5.83 -2.75 -13.80
C MET A 32 -5.82 -3.12 -15.28
N ASP A 33 -5.47 -2.20 -16.18
CA ASP A 33 -5.28 -2.50 -17.61
C ASP A 33 -4.17 -3.53 -17.84
N VAL A 34 -3.04 -3.39 -17.13
CA VAL A 34 -1.95 -4.37 -17.18
C VAL A 34 -2.41 -5.73 -16.63
N VAL A 35 -3.17 -5.74 -15.53
CA VAL A 35 -3.75 -6.95 -14.95
C VAL A 35 -4.62 -7.67 -15.98
N LEU A 36 -5.60 -6.98 -16.52
CA LEU A 36 -6.53 -7.54 -17.50
C LEU A 36 -5.79 -8.11 -18.71
N SER A 37 -4.83 -7.37 -19.24
CA SER A 37 -4.04 -7.78 -20.42
C SER A 37 -3.24 -9.07 -20.17
N ASN A 38 -2.61 -9.20 -19.00
CA ASN A 38 -1.83 -10.40 -18.64
C ASN A 38 -2.74 -11.62 -18.40
N TYR A 39 -3.89 -11.42 -17.74
CA TYR A 39 -4.86 -12.48 -17.52
C TYR A 39 -5.43 -13.01 -18.84
N GLN A 40 -5.72 -12.13 -19.80
CA GLN A 40 -6.16 -12.52 -21.14
C GLN A 40 -5.09 -13.31 -21.91
N ALA A 41 -3.80 -12.99 -21.70
CA ALA A 41 -2.67 -13.73 -22.26
C ALA A 41 -2.41 -15.09 -21.57
N GLY A 42 -3.12 -15.41 -20.49
CA GLY A 42 -2.90 -16.63 -19.70
C GLY A 42 -1.66 -16.57 -18.80
N GLU A 43 -1.07 -15.39 -18.62
CA GLU A 43 0.08 -15.17 -17.75
C GLU A 43 -0.39 -14.86 -16.32
N SER A 44 0.29 -15.47 -15.34
CA SER A 44 -0.01 -15.30 -13.91
C SER A 44 0.62 -14.01 -13.39
N LEU A 45 -0.13 -13.21 -12.63
CA LEU A 45 0.28 -11.86 -12.29
C LEU A 45 0.28 -11.58 -10.79
N HIS A 46 1.34 -10.89 -10.36
CA HIS A 46 1.52 -10.33 -9.03
C HIS A 46 1.30 -8.83 -9.09
N LEU A 47 0.07 -8.36 -9.17
CA LEU A 47 -0.26 -6.93 -9.07
C LEU A 47 -1.51 -6.80 -8.21
N ALA A 48 -1.38 -7.05 -6.91
CA ALA A 48 -2.31 -6.57 -5.90
C ALA A 48 -1.74 -6.89 -4.52
N ALA A 49 -1.52 -5.86 -3.72
CA ALA A 49 -1.47 -5.96 -2.27
C ALA A 49 -2.20 -4.73 -1.74
N ASP A 50 -3.52 -4.84 -1.65
CA ASP A 50 -4.28 -4.03 -0.70
C ASP A 50 -4.68 -4.96 0.44
N ASP A 51 -3.71 -5.25 1.31
CA ASP A 51 -4.05 -5.63 2.66
C ASP A 51 -4.41 -4.31 3.33
N ALA A 52 -5.71 -4.11 3.59
CA ALA A 52 -6.21 -3.00 4.41
C ALA A 52 -5.25 -2.85 5.60
N TYR A 53 -4.65 -1.65 5.73
CA TYR A 53 -3.60 -1.34 6.71
C TYR A 53 -3.90 -2.06 8.03
N ASP A 54 -3.21 -3.18 8.26
CA ASP A 54 -3.53 -4.01 9.41
C ASP A 54 -3.19 -3.17 10.64
N SER A 55 -4.23 -2.91 11.42
CA SER A 55 -4.19 -2.05 12.59
C SER A 55 -2.98 -2.34 13.48
N ARG A 56 -2.53 -1.32 14.22
CA ARG A 56 -1.41 -1.39 15.16
C ARG A 56 -1.45 -2.69 15.99
N GLY A 57 -0.58 -3.63 15.67
CA GLY A 57 -0.35 -4.83 16.49
C GLY A 57 -0.32 -6.15 15.74
N TYR A 58 -0.94 -6.25 14.57
CA TYR A 58 -0.87 -7.46 13.75
C TYR A 58 0.16 -7.28 12.63
N SER A 59 1.44 -7.19 13.03
CA SER A 59 2.45 -7.81 12.17
C SER A 59 1.97 -9.23 11.89
N ALA A 60 1.92 -9.64 10.63
CA ALA A 60 1.65 -11.00 10.16
C ALA A 60 2.45 -12.05 10.96
N LEU A 61 1.93 -12.35 12.15
CA LEU A 61 2.32 -13.40 13.07
C LEU A 61 1.11 -14.31 13.15
N ILE A 62 0.68 -14.82 12.00
CA ILE A 62 0.22 -16.20 11.97
C ILE A 62 1.46 -17.02 12.33
N GLY A 63 1.61 -17.36 13.60
CA GLY A 63 2.73 -18.15 14.11
C GLY A 63 3.65 -17.41 15.08
N LYS A 64 3.13 -17.05 16.25
CA LYS A 64 3.85 -17.38 17.49
C LYS A 64 3.03 -18.43 18.23
N GLU A 65 3.27 -19.68 17.87
CA GLU A 65 2.90 -20.86 18.66
C GLU A 65 3.49 -20.67 20.06
N ASP A 66 2.61 -20.68 21.06
CA ASP A 66 2.81 -21.07 22.46
C ASP A 66 1.70 -20.51 23.38
N ILE A 67 0.87 -19.57 22.90
CA ILE A 67 -0.20 -18.95 23.74
C ILE A 67 -1.63 -19.29 23.25
N THR A 68 -1.87 -19.53 21.96
CA THR A 68 -3.24 -19.59 21.42
C THR A 68 -3.86 -20.99 21.27
N GLY A 69 -3.13 -22.07 21.58
CA GLY A 69 -3.64 -23.43 21.38
C GLY A 69 -4.07 -23.70 19.92
N PRO A 70 -4.73 -24.84 19.64
CA PRO A 70 -5.25 -25.13 18.31
C PRO A 70 -6.38 -24.15 17.95
N TYR A 71 -6.29 -23.52 16.77
CA TYR A 71 -7.35 -22.66 16.22
C TYR A 71 -8.64 -23.47 16.01
N ASN A 72 -9.53 -23.43 17.00
CA ASN A 72 -10.84 -24.09 16.99
C ASN A 72 -11.98 -23.12 16.65
N CYS A 73 -11.71 -21.81 16.61
CA CYS A 73 -12.66 -20.78 16.21
C CYS A 73 -11.95 -19.50 15.73
N CYS A 74 -12.67 -18.68 14.97
CA CYS A 74 -12.23 -17.37 14.51
C CYS A 74 -12.50 -16.31 15.58
N SER A 75 -11.61 -15.32 15.73
CA SER A 75 -11.65 -14.29 16.79
C SER A 75 -12.60 -13.10 16.51
N TYR A 76 -13.35 -13.13 15.41
CA TYR A 76 -14.38 -12.12 15.12
C TYR A 76 -15.69 -12.52 15.80
N GLU A 77 -16.42 -11.52 16.31
CA GLU A 77 -17.79 -11.71 16.78
C GLU A 77 -18.65 -12.30 15.64
N ALA A 78 -19.67 -13.09 16.01
CA ALA A 78 -20.61 -13.61 15.03
C ALA A 78 -21.24 -12.43 14.27
N LEU A 79 -21.07 -12.41 12.94
CA LEU A 79 -21.65 -11.39 12.07
C LEU A 79 -23.15 -11.26 12.37
N THR A 80 -23.54 -10.16 13.02
CA THR A 80 -24.92 -9.84 13.34
C THR A 80 -25.50 -8.99 12.20
N GLY A 81 -26.46 -9.57 11.46
CA GLY A 81 -27.13 -8.93 10.34
C GLY A 81 -27.40 -9.92 9.20
N PRO A 82 -28.25 -9.56 8.22
CA PRO A 82 -28.33 -10.32 6.98
C PRO A 82 -26.93 -10.33 6.35
N ARG A 83 -26.36 -11.53 6.17
CA ARG A 83 -25.10 -11.68 5.45
C ARG A 83 -25.23 -10.97 4.09
N PRO A 84 -24.19 -10.27 3.60
CA PRO A 84 -24.14 -9.86 2.21
C PRO A 84 -24.46 -11.09 1.36
N GLU A 85 -25.32 -10.92 0.34
CA GLU A 85 -25.85 -11.98 -0.52
C GLU A 85 -24.83 -13.12 -0.70
N THR A 86 -25.04 -14.23 0.01
CA THR A 86 -24.25 -15.42 -0.25
C THR A 86 -24.59 -15.83 -1.67
N LEU A 87 -23.59 -15.76 -2.56
CA LEU A 87 -23.71 -16.24 -3.94
C LEU A 87 -24.36 -17.63 -3.90
N PRO A 88 -25.60 -17.78 -4.39
CA PRO A 88 -26.29 -19.06 -4.31
C PRO A 88 -25.45 -20.10 -5.00
N LEU A 89 -25.25 -21.25 -4.33
CA LEU A 89 -24.60 -22.41 -4.95
C LEU A 89 -25.30 -22.67 -6.28
N GLU A 90 -24.53 -22.88 -7.35
CA GLU A 90 -25.04 -23.10 -8.72
C GLU A 90 -25.64 -21.88 -9.44
N SER A 91 -25.63 -20.69 -8.86
CA SER A 91 -25.97 -19.46 -9.62
C SER A 91 -24.95 -19.20 -10.75
N ASP A 92 -25.35 -18.48 -11.79
CA ASP A 92 -24.44 -18.07 -12.86
C ASP A 92 -23.23 -17.28 -12.32
N ALA A 93 -23.46 -16.41 -11.33
CA ALA A 93 -22.40 -15.69 -10.65
C ALA A 93 -21.46 -16.63 -9.86
N TYR A 94 -21.99 -17.64 -9.17
CA TYR A 94 -21.19 -18.69 -8.52
C TYR A 94 -20.37 -19.49 -9.54
N GLN A 95 -20.97 -19.89 -10.66
CA GLN A 95 -20.27 -20.65 -11.70
C GLN A 95 -19.20 -19.80 -12.40
N ASN A 96 -19.44 -18.51 -12.62
CA ASN A 96 -18.46 -17.59 -13.16
C ASN A 96 -17.30 -17.35 -12.19
N LEU A 97 -17.59 -17.12 -10.90
CA LEU A 97 -16.57 -17.02 -9.87
C LEU A 97 -15.75 -18.32 -9.77
N ARG A 98 -16.42 -19.48 -9.76
CA ARG A 98 -15.78 -20.80 -9.75
C ARG A 98 -14.86 -21.00 -10.96
N LYS A 99 -15.28 -20.60 -12.15
CA LYS A 99 -14.44 -20.66 -13.37
C LYS A 99 -13.17 -19.81 -13.22
N VAL A 100 -13.29 -18.59 -12.69
CA VAL A 100 -12.13 -17.69 -12.46
C VAL A 100 -11.21 -18.28 -11.39
N VAL A 101 -11.76 -18.62 -10.22
CA VAL A 101 -10.98 -19.09 -9.07
C VAL A 101 -10.25 -20.41 -9.38
N LEU A 102 -10.86 -21.32 -10.13
CA LEU A 102 -10.27 -22.61 -10.46
C LEU A 102 -9.31 -22.56 -11.66
N THR A 103 -9.07 -21.40 -12.27
CA THR A 103 -8.03 -21.29 -13.30
C THR A 103 -6.64 -21.59 -12.71
N LYS A 104 -5.79 -22.25 -13.50
CA LYS A 104 -4.42 -22.61 -13.07
C LYS A 104 -3.57 -21.38 -12.73
N SER A 105 -3.80 -20.25 -13.39
CA SER A 105 -3.15 -18.96 -13.09
C SER A 105 -3.60 -18.44 -11.73
N PHE A 106 -4.92 -18.32 -11.50
CA PHE A 106 -5.47 -17.82 -10.25
C PHE A 106 -5.06 -18.69 -9.05
N GLN A 107 -5.13 -20.02 -9.17
CA GLN A 107 -4.70 -20.93 -8.10
C GLN A 107 -3.20 -20.79 -7.76
N ARG A 108 -2.35 -20.55 -8.77
CA ARG A 108 -0.92 -20.32 -8.57
C ARG A 108 -0.66 -18.98 -7.87
N ASP A 109 -1.41 -17.95 -8.23
CA ASP A 109 -1.26 -16.62 -7.63
C ASP A 109 -1.85 -16.57 -6.22
N LEU A 110 -2.97 -17.25 -5.98
CA LEU A 110 -3.56 -17.44 -4.65
C LEU A 110 -2.59 -18.12 -3.67
N ALA A 111 -1.87 -19.15 -4.13
CA ALA A 111 -0.84 -19.81 -3.31
C ALA A 111 0.35 -18.89 -2.96
N ARG A 112 0.56 -17.83 -3.74
CA ARG A 112 1.61 -16.82 -3.50
C ARG A 112 1.10 -15.62 -2.70
N ALA A 113 -0.20 -15.35 -2.71
CA ALA A 113 -0.85 -14.45 -1.74
C ALA A 113 -0.98 -15.11 -0.35
N SER A 114 -0.85 -16.44 -0.28
CA SER A 114 -0.84 -17.18 0.99
C SER A 114 0.34 -16.77 1.88
N PRO A 115 0.17 -16.70 3.22
CA PRO A 115 1.25 -16.42 4.17
C PRO A 115 2.45 -17.37 4.06
N TYR A 116 2.26 -18.56 3.47
CA TYR A 116 3.30 -19.56 3.25
C TYR A 116 4.11 -19.37 1.95
N GLY A 117 3.65 -18.53 1.02
CA GLY A 117 4.31 -18.25 -0.27
C GLY A 117 4.61 -16.77 -0.54
N GLY A 118 3.94 -15.87 0.18
CA GLY A 118 3.94 -14.42 -0.04
C GLY A 118 4.67 -13.59 1.01
N THR A 119 5.32 -14.22 2.00
CA THR A 119 5.91 -13.52 3.16
C THR A 119 6.83 -12.37 2.72
N SER A 120 7.60 -12.54 1.64
CA SER A 120 8.48 -11.49 1.12
C SER A 120 7.75 -10.28 0.54
N ILE A 121 6.56 -10.46 -0.06
CA ILE A 121 5.74 -9.38 -0.62
C ILE A 121 5.08 -8.61 0.53
N CYS A 122 4.49 -9.31 1.50
CA CYS A 122 3.91 -8.70 2.69
C CYS A 122 4.98 -7.98 3.53
N GLU A 123 6.18 -8.57 3.70
CA GLU A 123 7.32 -7.91 4.36
C GLU A 123 7.74 -6.64 3.62
N THR A 124 7.76 -6.67 2.28
CA THR A 124 8.10 -5.51 1.45
C THR A 124 7.04 -4.41 1.57
N LYS A 125 5.75 -4.77 1.48
CA LYS A 125 4.64 -3.82 1.66
C LYS A 125 4.68 -3.18 3.05
N ASN A 126 4.87 -3.99 4.09
CA ASN A 126 5.04 -3.50 5.46
C ASN A 126 6.24 -2.55 5.64
N ALA A 127 7.35 -2.80 4.92
CA ALA A 127 8.50 -1.89 4.93
C ALA A 127 8.18 -0.56 4.24
N LEU A 128 7.42 -0.59 3.14
CA LEU A 128 6.94 0.61 2.45
C LEU A 128 5.91 1.38 3.29
N ASP A 129 5.01 0.68 3.96
CA ASP A 129 4.03 1.31 4.86
C ASP A 129 4.75 2.05 5.98
N ARG A 130 5.81 1.47 6.56
CA ARG A 130 6.64 2.16 7.57
C ARG A 130 7.47 3.31 6.99
N LEU A 131 7.82 3.26 5.71
CA LEU A 131 8.54 4.34 5.03
C LEU A 131 7.65 5.57 4.88
N TYR A 132 6.39 5.38 4.48
CA TYR A 132 5.44 6.48 4.26
C TYR A 132 4.71 6.89 5.55
N CYS A 133 4.29 5.92 6.36
CA CYS A 133 3.60 6.11 7.63
C CYS A 133 4.41 5.46 8.77
N ARG A 134 5.22 6.27 9.46
CA ARG A 134 6.03 5.80 10.59
C ARG A 134 5.15 5.26 11.71
N LYS A 135 5.40 4.03 12.16
CA LYS A 135 4.62 3.38 13.22
C LYS A 135 4.72 4.09 14.57
N GLU A 136 5.83 4.79 14.78
CA GLU A 136 6.16 5.52 16.00
C GLU A 136 5.34 6.79 16.17
N ILE A 137 4.76 7.33 15.09
CA ILE A 137 3.95 8.54 15.11
C ILE A 137 2.47 8.14 15.05
N PHE A 138 1.66 8.71 15.95
CA PHE A 138 0.23 8.44 16.05
C PHE A 138 -0.55 9.39 15.14
N TYR A 139 -0.48 9.14 13.83
CA TYR A 139 -1.28 9.90 12.86
C TYR A 139 -2.79 9.60 12.96
N PRO A 140 -3.65 10.57 12.61
CA PRO A 140 -5.11 10.40 12.57
C PRO A 140 -5.53 9.30 11.61
N VAL A 141 -6.60 8.59 11.95
CA VAL A 141 -7.11 7.46 11.15
C VAL A 141 -7.49 7.89 9.74
N SER A 142 -8.04 9.10 9.62
CA SER A 142 -8.39 9.76 8.38
C SER A 142 -7.22 9.90 7.40
N THR A 143 -5.96 9.77 7.84
CA THR A 143 -4.78 10.03 6.98
C THR A 143 -4.10 8.75 6.49
N TYR A 144 -4.41 7.59 7.07
CA TYR A 144 -3.78 6.31 6.70
C TYR A 144 -4.01 5.94 5.24
N HIS A 145 -5.18 6.28 4.69
CA HIS A 145 -5.49 5.96 3.30
C HIS A 145 -4.53 6.65 2.32
N LEU A 146 -4.07 7.87 2.61
CA LEU A 146 -3.09 8.59 1.77
C LEU A 146 -1.76 7.85 1.74
N TYR A 147 -1.28 7.41 2.91
CA TYR A 147 -0.02 6.67 3.02
C TYR A 147 -0.10 5.29 2.39
N ALA A 148 -1.24 4.61 2.54
CA ALA A 148 -1.50 3.34 1.87
C ALA A 148 -1.43 3.51 0.34
N LYS A 149 -2.06 4.55 -0.21
CA LYS A 149 -1.98 4.88 -1.65
C LYS A 149 -0.54 5.09 -2.12
N LEU A 150 0.27 5.85 -1.39
CA LEU A 150 1.69 6.08 -1.71
C LEU A 150 2.53 4.79 -1.66
N ALA A 151 2.30 3.94 -0.65
CA ALA A 151 2.97 2.65 -0.52
C ALA A 151 2.59 1.69 -1.65
N THR A 152 1.31 1.67 -2.02
CA THR A 152 0.78 0.86 -3.13
C THR A 152 1.33 1.31 -4.47
N MET A 153 1.30 2.61 -4.80
CA MET A 153 1.93 3.12 -6.03
C MET A 153 3.43 2.82 -6.09
N HIS A 154 4.12 2.89 -4.96
CA HIS A 154 5.53 2.50 -4.88
C HIS A 154 5.70 1.02 -5.25
N LEU A 155 4.99 0.13 -4.57
CA LEU A 155 5.10 -1.31 -4.80
C LEU A 155 4.72 -1.68 -6.24
N ASN A 156 3.64 -1.12 -6.77
CA ASN A 156 3.18 -1.37 -8.12
C ASN A 156 4.18 -0.88 -9.17
N THR A 157 4.76 0.32 -8.99
CA THR A 157 5.83 0.83 -9.88
C THR A 157 7.01 -0.15 -9.94
N LEU A 158 7.46 -0.60 -8.77
CA LEU A 158 8.55 -1.56 -8.67
C LEU A 158 8.22 -2.88 -9.37
N ARG A 159 6.97 -3.31 -9.29
CA ARG A 159 6.52 -4.58 -9.83
C ARG A 159 6.29 -4.55 -11.34
N LEU A 160 5.70 -3.47 -11.86
CA LEU A 160 5.57 -3.21 -13.28
C LEU A 160 6.94 -3.19 -13.96
N ALA A 161 7.94 -2.53 -13.35
CA ALA A 161 9.30 -2.51 -13.88
C ALA A 161 9.97 -3.91 -13.88
N GLU A 162 9.65 -4.77 -12.91
CA GLU A 162 10.12 -6.16 -12.92
C GLU A 162 9.50 -6.97 -14.06
N MET A 163 8.21 -6.77 -14.32
CA MET A 163 7.51 -7.44 -15.42
C MET A 163 8.00 -6.97 -16.78
N ALA A 164 8.28 -5.68 -16.92
CA ALA A 164 8.85 -5.09 -18.13
C ALA A 164 10.33 -5.50 -18.36
N GLY A 165 10.96 -6.21 -17.42
CA GLY A 165 12.38 -6.57 -17.50
C GLY A 165 13.34 -5.39 -17.26
N GLU A 166 12.81 -4.23 -16.85
CA GLU A 166 13.59 -3.03 -16.54
C GLU A 166 14.26 -3.13 -15.16
N ARG A 167 13.69 -3.93 -14.26
CA ARG A 167 14.18 -4.12 -12.89
C ARG A 167 14.86 -5.48 -12.69
N ASN A 168 16.18 -5.49 -12.82
CA ASN A 168 17.04 -6.66 -12.80
C ASN A 168 17.85 -6.80 -11.50
N VAL A 169 18.23 -8.04 -11.17
CA VAL A 169 19.09 -8.32 -10.00
C VAL A 169 20.52 -7.89 -10.31
N VAL A 170 21.03 -6.93 -9.54
CA VAL A 170 22.40 -6.40 -9.65
C VAL A 170 23.35 -7.17 -8.74
N ARG A 171 22.88 -7.59 -7.56
CA ARG A 171 23.70 -8.30 -6.58
C ARG A 171 22.90 -9.37 -5.88
N ARG A 172 23.54 -10.52 -5.65
CA ARG A 172 22.99 -11.63 -4.89
C ARG A 172 23.84 -11.87 -3.65
N VAL A 173 23.21 -12.01 -2.48
CA VAL A 173 23.90 -12.28 -1.22
C VAL A 173 23.19 -13.43 -0.51
N GLU A 174 23.96 -14.43 -0.10
CA GLU A 174 23.46 -15.48 0.78
C GLU A 174 23.49 -15.01 2.23
N VAL A 175 22.38 -15.16 2.93
CA VAL A 175 22.23 -14.77 4.32
C VAL A 175 21.71 -15.95 5.13
N GLN A 176 22.39 -16.26 6.23
CA GLN A 176 21.88 -17.16 7.26
C GLN A 176 20.92 -16.36 8.16
N ARG A 177 19.61 -16.60 8.04
CA ARG A 177 18.63 -15.99 8.95
C ARG A 177 18.64 -16.72 10.30
N LYS A 178 18.47 -15.98 11.40
CA LYS A 178 18.57 -16.47 12.80
C LYS A 178 17.78 -17.76 13.08
N TYR A 179 16.63 -17.94 12.43
CA TYR A 179 15.72 -19.07 12.66
C TYR A 179 15.68 -20.08 11.50
N ASN A 180 16.34 -19.80 10.38
CA ASN A 180 16.36 -20.71 9.24
C ASN A 180 17.60 -21.60 9.32
N ARG A 181 17.42 -22.91 9.16
CA ARG A 181 18.54 -23.85 9.03
C ARG A 181 19.25 -23.70 7.69
N TRP A 182 18.55 -23.22 6.66
CA TRP A 182 19.08 -23.06 5.31
C TRP A 182 19.42 -21.61 4.99
N LYS A 183 20.49 -21.41 4.23
CA LYS A 183 20.88 -20.09 3.71
C LYS A 183 19.79 -19.58 2.77
N SER A 184 19.32 -18.37 3.01
CA SER A 184 18.38 -17.68 2.13
C SER A 184 19.14 -16.77 1.17
N THR A 185 18.63 -16.60 -0.04
CA THR A 185 19.21 -15.69 -1.03
C THR A 185 18.50 -14.35 -1.01
N ILE A 186 19.24 -13.26 -0.85
CA ILE A 186 18.76 -11.89 -1.01
C ILE A 186 19.20 -11.36 -2.38
N ASN A 187 18.24 -10.89 -3.16
CA ASN A 187 18.46 -10.29 -4.48
C ASN A 187 18.30 -8.78 -4.39
N PHE A 188 19.40 -8.04 -4.56
CA PHE A 188 19.40 -6.60 -4.69
C PHE A 188 19.15 -6.24 -6.15
N LYS A 189 18.10 -5.45 -6.41
CA LYS A 189 17.71 -5.02 -7.75
C LYS A 189 18.11 -3.57 -7.98
N ASN A 190 18.24 -3.17 -9.25
CA ASN A 190 18.43 -1.77 -9.61
C ASN A 190 17.24 -0.90 -9.16
N PRO A 191 17.48 0.40 -8.89
CA PRO A 191 16.42 1.35 -8.60
C PRO A 191 15.55 1.62 -9.84
N VAL A 192 14.32 2.09 -9.60
CA VAL A 192 13.35 2.46 -10.63
C VAL A 192 12.89 3.89 -10.36
N ALA A 193 12.71 4.69 -11.41
CA ALA A 193 12.19 6.04 -11.29
C ALA A 193 10.68 6.00 -10.97
N HIS A 194 10.26 6.74 -9.94
CA HIS A 194 8.86 6.84 -9.53
C HIS A 194 8.23 8.10 -10.13
N LYS A 195 7.88 8.07 -11.42
CA LYS A 195 7.31 9.23 -12.15
C LYS A 195 6.08 9.84 -11.46
N TRP A 196 5.28 9.00 -10.80
CA TRP A 196 4.11 9.46 -10.04
C TRP A 196 4.44 10.47 -8.94
N ARG A 197 5.68 10.53 -8.45
CA ARG A 197 6.12 11.56 -7.49
C ARG A 197 6.17 12.94 -8.14
N ASP A 198 6.67 12.99 -9.37
CA ASP A 198 6.71 14.20 -10.18
C ASP A 198 5.28 14.57 -10.61
N ASP A 199 4.46 13.58 -10.98
CA ASP A 199 3.05 13.83 -11.31
C ASP A 199 2.26 14.42 -10.13
N ILE A 200 2.51 13.97 -8.89
CA ILE A 200 1.91 14.59 -7.69
C ILE A 200 2.38 16.04 -7.56
N LEU A 201 3.68 16.28 -7.74
CA LEU A 201 4.26 17.61 -7.61
C LEU A 201 3.67 18.58 -8.66
N ASP A 202 3.51 18.13 -9.90
CA ASP A 202 2.90 18.89 -10.99
C ASP A 202 1.42 19.21 -10.71
N GLU A 203 0.67 18.27 -10.14
CA GLU A 203 -0.71 18.49 -9.71
C GLU A 203 -0.79 19.49 -8.55
N VAL A 204 0.14 19.43 -7.58
CA VAL A 204 0.24 20.41 -6.49
C VAL A 204 0.55 21.80 -7.05
N PHE A 205 1.50 21.92 -7.98
CA PHE A 205 1.83 23.19 -8.62
C PHE A 205 0.67 23.75 -9.44
N SER A 206 -0.05 22.88 -10.17
CA SER A 206 -1.23 23.25 -10.93
C SER A 206 -2.33 23.77 -10.01
N PHE A 207 -2.60 23.08 -8.90
CA PHE A 207 -3.57 23.52 -7.90
C PHE A 207 -3.18 24.86 -7.29
N ARG A 208 -1.91 25.03 -6.92
CA ARG A 208 -1.42 26.29 -6.35
C ARG A 208 -1.50 27.44 -7.35
N LEU A 209 -1.16 27.22 -8.61
CA LEU A 209 -1.29 28.23 -9.65
C LEU A 209 -2.74 28.69 -9.81
N LEU A 210 -3.70 27.75 -9.81
CA LEU A 210 -5.13 28.08 -9.83
C LEU A 210 -5.57 28.87 -8.60
N PHE A 211 -5.09 28.50 -7.42
CA PHE A 211 -5.37 29.19 -6.17
C PHE A 211 -4.82 30.63 -6.16
N LEU A 212 -3.60 30.86 -6.63
CA LEU A 212 -3.02 32.21 -6.73
C LEU A 212 -3.76 33.06 -7.77
N ASN A 213 -4.18 32.46 -8.88
CA ASN A 213 -4.93 33.15 -9.93
C ASN A 213 -6.35 33.55 -9.51
N SER A 214 -6.94 32.91 -8.48
CA SER A 214 -8.25 33.28 -7.96
C SER A 214 -8.21 34.50 -7.02
N GLY A 215 -7.02 35.04 -6.73
CA GLY A 215 -6.81 36.16 -5.82
C GLY A 215 -6.90 35.79 -4.34
N ALA A 216 -6.91 34.49 -4.02
CA ALA A 216 -6.82 33.99 -2.65
C ALA A 216 -5.39 34.15 -2.11
N ASN A 217 -5.27 34.51 -0.83
CA ASN A 217 -3.97 34.64 -0.17
C ASN A 217 -3.55 33.29 0.44
N ASP A 218 -2.25 33.05 0.62
CA ASP A 218 -1.73 31.86 1.32
C ASP A 218 -2.25 31.75 2.77
N GLU A 219 -2.78 32.84 3.35
CA GLU A 219 -3.50 32.90 4.63
C GLU A 219 -4.89 32.20 4.58
N ASP A 220 -5.53 32.17 3.41
CA ASP A 220 -6.87 31.57 3.22
C ASP A 220 -6.82 30.05 3.12
N ALA A 221 -5.63 29.46 2.91
CA ALA A 221 -5.40 28.03 2.93
C ALA A 221 -5.51 27.51 4.38
N ARG A 222 -6.73 27.14 4.78
CA ARG A 222 -7.00 26.53 6.08
C ARG A 222 -6.39 25.13 6.14
N ILE A 223 -5.67 24.87 7.22
CA ILE A 223 -5.22 23.52 7.60
C ILE A 223 -6.45 22.79 8.14
N SER A 224 -6.73 21.58 7.63
CA SER A 224 -7.83 20.76 8.14
C SER A 224 -7.54 20.29 9.57
N GLU A 225 -8.59 19.97 10.32
CA GLU A 225 -8.45 19.39 11.66
C GLU A 225 -7.56 18.14 11.64
N ASP A 226 -7.78 17.24 10.68
CA ASP A 226 -6.90 16.07 10.46
C ASP A 226 -5.42 16.44 10.30
N THR A 227 -5.11 17.50 9.54
CA THR A 227 -3.71 17.91 9.35
C THR A 227 -3.15 18.55 10.60
N GLN A 228 -3.95 19.31 11.34
CA GLN A 228 -3.54 19.87 12.62
C GLN A 228 -3.19 18.74 13.61
N GLU A 229 -4.02 17.70 13.69
CA GLU A 229 -3.71 16.53 14.53
C GLU A 229 -2.41 15.82 14.09
N MET A 230 -2.13 15.76 12.77
CA MET A 230 -0.84 15.24 12.28
C MET A 230 0.35 16.11 12.67
N MET A 231 0.17 17.43 12.67
CA MET A 231 1.20 18.39 13.11
C MET A 231 1.55 18.11 14.57
N ASP A 232 0.53 18.05 15.42
CA ASP A 232 0.67 17.84 16.86
C ASP A 232 1.31 16.47 17.14
N ALA A 233 0.88 15.41 16.47
CA ALA A 233 1.46 14.07 16.62
C ALA A 233 2.96 14.03 16.26
N LYS A 234 3.38 14.78 15.24
CA LYS A 234 4.78 14.86 14.82
C LYS A 234 5.61 15.72 15.78
N GLU A 235 5.03 16.77 16.33
CA GLU A 235 5.67 17.63 17.34
C GLU A 235 5.90 16.85 18.64
N ILE A 236 4.88 16.14 19.14
CA ILE A 236 4.99 15.26 20.32
C ILE A 236 6.13 14.26 20.14
N TYR A 237 6.15 13.54 19.02
CA TYR A 237 7.22 12.57 18.74
C TYR A 237 8.62 13.21 18.69
N SER A 238 8.72 14.43 18.16
CA SER A 238 10.00 15.15 18.07
C SER A 238 10.47 15.69 19.42
N ALA A 239 9.55 15.96 20.35
CA ALA A 239 9.85 16.41 21.71
C ALA A 239 10.23 15.27 22.66
N GLU A 240 9.85 14.03 22.34
CA GLU A 240 10.18 12.82 23.10
C GLU A 240 11.54 12.19 22.73
N LEU A 241 12.24 12.72 21.72
CA LEU A 241 13.55 12.29 21.23
C LEU A 241 14.70 13.15 21.77
#